data_AF-A0A2P2LDX9-F1
#
_entry.id   AF-A0A2P2LDX9-F1
#
_cell.length_a   1.000
_cell.length_b   1.000
_cell.length_c   1.000
_cell.angle_alpha   90.00
_cell.angle_beta   90.00
_cell.angle_gamma   90.00
#
_symmetry.space_group_name_H-M   'P 1'
#
loop_
_entity.id
_entity.type
_entity.pdbx_description
1 polymer ?
#
loop_
_entity_poly.entity_id
_entity_poly.type
_entity_poly.pdbx_seq_one_letter_code
_entity_poly.pdbx_strand_id
1 'polypeptide(L)'
;MSLRPNERTNVRRNRYKVAVDAEEGRRRRENKMVAIRKDKRGENLRKRRSEGLQAQLQHQQPADSVFVSAFDSQLESVADMLRGVYSEDRKFQLEATTCFRKLLSIRLPLINEVSVAVPCFVAFLARDDFPQLQLEAAWALTIIASGTSENTKVVTDRGAIPVLVRLLTSAADDIREQAVLTLGNIAGDSLECCDLVLGHGALMPLLA
;
A
#
# COMPACT_ATOMS: atom_id res chain seq x y z
N MET A 1 28.74 71.90 3.01
CA MET A 1 28.06 70.70 3.58
C MET A 1 26.72 70.54 2.87
N SER A 2 26.56 69.57 1.98
CA SER A 2 25.26 69.26 1.36
C SER A 2 25.00 67.77 1.48
N LEU A 3 24.06 67.40 2.34
CA LEU A 3 23.73 66.03 2.70
C LEU A 3 22.82 65.41 1.63
N ARG A 4 23.22 64.24 1.12
CA ARG A 4 22.58 63.49 0.03
C ARG A 4 21.18 62.99 0.43
N PRO A 5 20.13 63.24 -0.37
CA PRO A 5 18.83 62.61 -0.16
C PRO A 5 18.76 61.31 -0.96
N ASN A 6 19.04 60.13 -0.39
CA ASN A 6 18.70 58.88 -1.13
C ASN A 6 18.44 57.57 -0.37
N GLU A 7 18.33 57.56 0.95
CA GLU A 7 17.96 56.31 1.67
C GLU A 7 16.46 56.22 1.95
N ARG A 8 15.84 57.33 2.39
CA ARG A 8 14.41 57.37 2.73
C ARG A 8 13.49 57.17 1.52
N THR A 9 13.92 57.59 0.33
CA THR A 9 13.20 57.40 -0.94
C THR A 9 13.23 55.94 -1.40
N ASN A 10 14.36 55.25 -1.22
CA ASN A 10 14.51 53.83 -1.58
C ASN A 10 13.70 52.91 -0.67
N VAL A 11 13.69 53.14 0.64
CA VAL A 11 12.88 52.37 1.60
C VAL A 11 11.38 52.48 1.29
N ARG A 12 10.92 53.68 0.87
CA ARG A 12 9.52 53.90 0.49
C ARG A 12 9.15 53.22 -0.84
N ARG A 13 10.10 53.10 -1.76
CA ARG A 13 9.93 52.39 -3.06
C ARG A 13 9.84 50.88 -2.88
N ASN A 14 10.66 50.30 -1.99
CA ASN A 14 10.66 48.86 -1.68
C ASN A 14 9.39 48.39 -0.94
N ARG A 15 8.71 49.29 -0.21
CA ARG A 15 7.46 48.94 0.49
C ARG A 15 6.21 48.98 -0.39
N TYR A 16 6.19 49.79 -1.45
CA TYR A 16 5.02 49.97 -2.31
C TYR A 16 5.02 49.06 -3.54
N LYS A 17 6.20 48.56 -3.94
CA LYS A 17 6.33 47.47 -4.91
C LYS A 17 6.93 46.28 -4.18
N VAL A 18 6.07 45.42 -3.62
CA VAL A 18 6.42 44.01 -3.46
C VAL A 18 6.53 43.47 -4.88
N ALA A 19 7.65 43.74 -5.54
CA ALA A 19 8.00 43.05 -6.76
C ALA A 19 8.01 41.57 -6.38
N VAL A 20 7.18 40.76 -7.06
CA VAL A 20 7.30 39.31 -6.97
C VAL A 20 8.77 39.02 -7.25
N ASP A 21 9.50 38.62 -6.21
CA ASP A 21 10.92 38.39 -6.31
C ASP A 21 11.13 37.36 -7.42
N ALA A 22 11.77 37.79 -8.50
CA ALA A 22 11.94 36.97 -9.69
C ALA A 22 12.72 35.69 -9.37
N GLU A 23 13.57 35.75 -8.34
CA GLU A 23 14.34 34.62 -7.84
C GLU A 23 13.46 33.65 -7.05
N GLU A 24 12.61 34.17 -6.17
CA GLU A 24 11.60 33.38 -5.46
C GLU A 24 10.62 32.71 -6.44
N GLY A 25 10.20 33.42 -7.49
CA GLY A 25 9.38 32.86 -8.57
C GLY A 25 10.10 31.80 -9.40
N ARG A 26 11.44 31.85 -9.50
CA ARG A 26 12.27 30.83 -10.15
C ARG A 26 12.39 29.58 -9.27
N ARG A 27 12.75 29.76 -7.99
CA ARG A 27 12.81 28.70 -6.98
C ARG A 27 11.49 27.93 -6.84
N ARG A 28 10.35 28.63 -6.83
CA ARG A 28 9.02 27.97 -6.79
C ARG A 28 8.77 27.07 -7.99
N ARG A 29 9.17 27.50 -9.19
CA ARG A 29 9.01 26.70 -10.43
C ARG A 29 9.92 25.49 -10.43
N GLU A 30 11.16 25.64 -9.97
CA GLU A 30 12.12 24.55 -9.83
C GLU A 30 11.63 23.52 -8.80
N ASN A 31 11.25 23.97 -7.60
CA ASN A 31 10.71 23.11 -6.55
C ASN A 31 9.45 22.37 -7.02
N LYS A 32 8.54 23.06 -7.72
CA LYS A 32 7.34 22.45 -8.30
C LYS A 32 7.68 21.40 -9.36
N MET A 33 8.66 21.67 -10.24
CA MET A 33 9.12 20.69 -11.22
C MET A 33 9.76 19.46 -10.55
N VAL A 34 10.58 19.67 -9.53
CA VAL A 34 11.20 18.58 -8.77
C VAL A 34 10.13 17.73 -8.07
N ALA A 35 9.13 18.37 -7.46
CA ALA A 35 7.98 17.69 -6.86
C ALA A 35 7.22 16.85 -7.90
N ILE A 36 6.84 17.44 -9.04
CA ILE A 36 6.16 16.72 -10.14
C ILE A 36 6.95 15.50 -10.61
N ARG A 37 8.28 15.61 -10.75
CA ARG A 37 9.13 14.48 -11.16
C ARG A 37 9.18 13.39 -10.08
N LYS A 38 9.21 13.76 -8.80
CA LYS A 38 9.14 12.81 -7.67
C LYS A 38 7.79 12.09 -7.65
N ASP A 39 6.69 12.83 -7.78
CA ASP A 39 5.34 12.26 -7.81
C ASP A 39 5.17 11.32 -8.99
N LYS A 40 5.58 11.74 -10.20
CA LYS A 40 5.53 10.90 -11.40
C LYS A 40 6.40 9.64 -11.28
N ARG A 41 7.54 9.70 -10.59
CA ARG A 41 8.38 8.53 -10.29
C ARG A 41 7.67 7.59 -9.31
N GLY A 42 7.04 8.13 -8.25
CA GLY A 42 6.26 7.35 -7.28
C GLY A 42 5.05 6.67 -7.93
N GLU A 43 4.33 7.39 -8.80
CA GLU A 43 3.19 6.90 -9.56
C GLU A 43 3.59 5.77 -10.51
N ASN A 44 4.70 5.93 -11.25
CA ASN A 44 5.24 4.87 -12.10
C ASN A 44 5.62 3.61 -11.32
N LEU A 45 6.21 3.77 -10.12
CA LEU A 45 6.54 2.64 -9.25
C LEU A 45 5.29 1.93 -8.75
N ARG A 46 4.27 2.68 -8.30
CA ARG A 46 2.95 2.14 -7.93
C ARG A 46 2.31 1.37 -9.09
N LYS A 47 2.35 1.93 -10.30
CA LYS A 47 1.80 1.29 -11.49
C LYS A 47 2.48 -0.05 -11.80
N ARG A 48 3.83 -0.10 -11.75
CA ARG A 48 4.57 -1.36 -11.95
C ARG A 48 4.22 -2.43 -10.91
N ARG A 49 3.99 -2.03 -9.65
CA ARG A 49 3.51 -2.96 -8.60
C ARG A 49 2.10 -3.48 -8.90
N SER A 50 1.21 -2.60 -9.35
CA SER A 50 -0.14 -2.96 -9.78
C SER A 50 -0.15 -3.87 -11.02
N GLU A 51 0.73 -3.63 -12.00
CA GLU A 51 0.87 -4.46 -13.21
C GLU A 51 1.37 -5.88 -12.88
N GLY A 52 2.31 -6.02 -11.94
CA GLY A 52 2.74 -7.34 -11.44
C GLY A 52 1.62 -8.13 -10.79
N LEU A 53 0.80 -7.46 -9.96
CA LEU A 53 -0.39 -8.04 -9.35
C LEU A 53 -1.43 -8.45 -10.43
N GLN A 54 -1.58 -7.65 -11.48
CA GLN A 54 -2.52 -7.92 -12.58
C GLN A 54 -2.06 -9.10 -13.47
N ALA A 55 -0.75 -9.27 -13.69
CA ALA A 55 -0.19 -10.41 -14.41
C ALA A 55 -0.39 -11.74 -13.65
N GLN A 56 -0.32 -11.72 -12.32
CA GLN A 56 -0.67 -12.88 -11.47
C GLN A 56 -2.17 -13.21 -11.54
N LEU A 57 -3.04 -12.19 -11.58
CA LEU A 57 -4.49 -12.39 -11.73
C LEU A 57 -4.89 -13.00 -13.08
N GLN A 58 -4.12 -12.76 -14.15
CA GLN A 58 -4.39 -13.31 -15.49
C GLN A 58 -4.01 -14.79 -15.65
N HIS A 59 -3.21 -15.37 -14.75
CA HIS A 59 -2.88 -16.80 -14.77
C HIS A 59 -3.98 -17.69 -14.14
N GLN A 60 -5.08 -17.12 -13.64
CA GLN A 60 -6.27 -17.87 -13.24
C GLN A 60 -7.36 -17.71 -14.32
N GLN A 61 -7.85 -18.84 -14.85
CA GLN A 61 -8.85 -18.90 -15.94
C GLN A 61 -10.12 -18.09 -15.62
N PRO A 62 -10.74 -17.43 -16.62
CA PRO A 62 -11.96 -16.66 -16.41
C PRO A 62 -13.18 -17.59 -16.53
N ALA A 63 -14.03 -17.58 -15.51
CA ALA A 63 -15.45 -17.88 -15.68
C ALA A 63 -16.25 -16.81 -14.93
N ASP A 64 -17.20 -16.24 -15.68
CA ASP A 64 -18.33 -15.42 -15.25
C ASP A 64 -18.13 -13.92 -15.02
N SER A 65 -18.25 -13.23 -16.15
CA SER A 65 -18.71 -11.85 -16.28
C SER A 65 -20.21 -11.73 -15.95
N VAL A 66 -20.54 -11.34 -14.71
CA VAL A 66 -21.83 -10.73 -14.37
C VAL A 66 -21.58 -9.53 -13.46
N PHE A 67 -21.27 -8.38 -14.05
CA PHE A 67 -21.33 -7.07 -13.40
C PHE A 67 -22.53 -6.37 -14.04
N VAL A 68 -23.58 -5.98 -13.30
CA VAL A 68 -23.68 -4.61 -12.75
C VAL A 68 -24.74 -4.49 -11.62
N SER A 69 -25.40 -5.56 -11.13
CA SER A 69 -26.47 -5.42 -10.10
C SER A 69 -26.03 -5.58 -8.63
N ALA A 70 -24.74 -5.55 -8.32
CA ALA A 70 -24.16 -6.26 -7.17
C ALA A 70 -23.95 -5.46 -5.86
N PHE A 71 -24.25 -4.16 -5.79
CA PHE A 71 -23.78 -3.34 -4.66
C PHE A 71 -24.44 -3.65 -3.30
N ASP A 72 -25.74 -3.93 -3.25
CA ASP A 72 -26.43 -4.25 -1.99
C ASP A 72 -26.23 -5.71 -1.55
N SER A 73 -26.19 -6.66 -2.50
CA SER A 73 -25.90 -8.07 -2.20
C SER A 73 -24.44 -8.31 -1.76
N GLN A 74 -23.54 -7.38 -2.05
CA GLN A 74 -22.12 -7.48 -1.68
C GLN A 74 -21.83 -7.14 -0.22
N LEU A 75 -22.66 -6.33 0.46
CA LEU A 75 -22.43 -5.98 1.86
C LEU A 75 -22.80 -7.14 2.81
N GLU A 76 -23.89 -7.86 2.51
CA GLU A 76 -24.22 -9.13 3.18
C GLU A 76 -23.13 -10.18 2.93
N SER A 77 -22.61 -10.23 1.71
CA SER A 77 -21.48 -11.10 1.34
C SER A 77 -20.20 -10.81 2.14
N VAL A 78 -19.88 -9.55 2.45
CA VAL A 78 -18.70 -9.22 3.29
C VAL A 78 -18.87 -9.73 4.71
N ALA A 79 -20.05 -9.58 5.30
CA ALA A 79 -20.33 -10.10 6.65
C ALA A 79 -20.18 -11.63 6.69
N ASP A 80 -20.66 -12.34 5.67
CA ASP A 80 -20.52 -13.79 5.56
C ASP A 80 -19.05 -14.21 5.42
N MET A 81 -18.27 -13.52 4.57
CA MET A 81 -16.84 -13.76 4.44
C MET A 81 -16.09 -13.49 5.75
N LEU A 82 -16.42 -12.42 6.47
CA LEU A 82 -15.85 -12.16 7.79
C LEU A 82 -16.18 -13.30 8.76
N ARG A 83 -17.41 -13.80 8.81
CA ARG A 83 -17.74 -14.97 9.65
C ARG A 83 -16.91 -16.20 9.28
N GLY A 84 -16.67 -16.42 7.98
CA GLY A 84 -15.84 -17.54 7.52
C GLY A 84 -14.36 -17.39 7.88
N VAL A 85 -13.80 -16.18 7.77
CA VAL A 85 -12.43 -15.87 8.21
C VAL A 85 -12.26 -16.09 9.72
N TYR A 86 -13.28 -15.81 10.52
CA TYR A 86 -13.26 -16.04 11.97
C TYR A 86 -13.72 -17.45 12.40
N SER A 87 -14.05 -18.33 11.46
CA SER A 87 -14.51 -19.69 11.77
C SER A 87 -13.37 -20.60 12.23
N GLU A 88 -13.71 -21.73 12.86
CA GLU A 88 -12.72 -22.77 13.22
C GLU A 88 -12.50 -23.80 12.09
N ASP A 89 -13.38 -23.83 11.09
CA ASP A 89 -13.29 -24.77 9.97
C ASP A 89 -12.24 -24.30 8.95
N ARG A 90 -11.18 -25.11 8.78
CA ARG A 90 -10.11 -24.88 7.81
C ARG A 90 -10.63 -24.65 6.39
N LYS A 91 -11.61 -25.43 5.93
CA LYS A 91 -12.13 -25.29 4.57
C LYS A 91 -12.86 -23.96 4.41
N PHE A 92 -13.66 -23.60 5.40
CA PHE A 92 -14.44 -22.37 5.38
C PHE A 92 -13.55 -21.13 5.53
N GLN A 93 -12.47 -21.20 6.33
CA GLN A 93 -11.43 -20.17 6.37
C GLN A 93 -10.80 -19.93 4.99
N LEU A 94 -10.45 -21.00 4.27
CA LEU A 94 -9.83 -20.90 2.94
C LEU A 94 -10.80 -20.29 1.92
N GLU A 95 -12.03 -20.79 1.86
CA GLU A 95 -13.05 -20.29 0.95
C GLU A 95 -13.34 -18.81 1.21
N ALA A 96 -13.57 -18.44 2.48
CA ALA A 96 -13.84 -17.07 2.86
C ALA A 96 -12.65 -16.13 2.56
N THR A 97 -11.42 -16.55 2.83
CA THR A 97 -10.21 -15.77 2.53
C THR A 97 -10.05 -15.58 1.02
N THR A 98 -10.31 -16.62 0.23
CA THR A 98 -10.25 -16.56 -1.24
C THR A 98 -11.30 -15.58 -1.79
N CYS A 99 -12.53 -15.66 -1.29
CA CYS A 99 -13.60 -14.75 -1.67
C CYS A 99 -13.28 -13.31 -1.25
N PHE A 100 -12.71 -13.12 -0.05
CA PHE A 100 -12.30 -11.81 0.43
C PHE A 100 -11.23 -11.22 -0.48
N ARG A 101 -10.20 -11.99 -0.85
CA ARG A 101 -9.16 -11.58 -1.81
C ARG A 101 -9.74 -11.19 -3.18
N LYS A 102 -10.66 -11.99 -3.72
CA LYS A 102 -11.32 -11.68 -5.01
C LYS A 102 -12.11 -10.38 -4.91
N LEU A 103 -12.81 -10.15 -3.81
CA LEU A 103 -13.52 -8.89 -3.56
C LEU A 103 -12.52 -7.71 -3.50
N LEU A 104 -11.42 -7.86 -2.76
CA LEU A 104 -10.35 -6.85 -2.65
C LEU A 104 -9.81 -6.43 -4.03
N SER A 105 -9.75 -7.36 -4.98
CA SER A 105 -9.23 -7.13 -6.33
C SER A 105 -10.19 -6.30 -7.21
N ILE A 106 -11.49 -6.36 -6.92
CA ILE A 106 -12.54 -5.65 -7.66
C ILE A 106 -12.73 -4.25 -7.07
N ARG A 107 -12.74 -4.15 -5.74
CA ARG A 107 -12.96 -2.91 -5.00
C ARG A 107 -12.16 -2.98 -3.70
N LEU A 108 -11.25 -2.03 -3.50
CA LEU A 108 -10.67 -1.78 -2.17
C LEU A 108 -11.83 -1.51 -1.19
N PRO A 109 -12.07 -2.36 -0.18
CA PRO A 109 -13.21 -2.22 0.71
C PRO A 109 -13.07 -0.97 1.57
N LEU A 110 -14.17 -0.64 2.25
CA LEU A 110 -14.15 0.40 3.27
C LEU A 110 -13.14 -0.04 4.33
N ILE A 111 -12.29 0.89 4.77
CA ILE A 111 -11.17 0.57 5.66
C ILE A 111 -11.56 -0.21 6.93
N ASN A 112 -12.81 -0.03 7.37
CA ASN A 112 -13.40 -0.71 8.51
C ASN A 112 -13.40 -2.24 8.33
N GLU A 113 -13.78 -2.75 7.16
CA GLU A 113 -13.88 -4.20 6.91
C GLU A 113 -12.48 -4.83 6.83
N VAL A 114 -11.56 -4.14 6.17
CA VAL A 114 -10.15 -4.51 6.09
C VAL A 114 -9.52 -4.56 7.48
N SER A 115 -9.74 -3.53 8.29
CA SER A 115 -9.21 -3.45 9.65
C SER A 115 -9.66 -4.59 10.56
N VAL A 116 -10.84 -5.15 10.32
CA VAL A 116 -11.35 -6.30 11.07
C VAL A 116 -10.75 -7.60 10.56
N ALA A 117 -10.49 -7.75 9.26
CA ALA A 117 -9.97 -9.00 8.70
C ALA A 117 -8.44 -9.18 8.86
N VAL A 118 -7.67 -8.08 8.87
CA VAL A 118 -6.19 -8.11 8.89
C VAL A 118 -5.59 -8.97 10.03
N PRO A 119 -6.07 -8.90 11.30
CA PRO A 119 -5.53 -9.75 12.36
C PRO A 119 -5.61 -11.25 12.03
N CYS A 120 -6.70 -11.69 11.41
CA CYS A 120 -6.88 -13.08 11.00
C CYS A 120 -5.94 -13.44 9.84
N PHE A 121 -5.78 -12.56 8.85
CA PHE A 121 -4.82 -12.80 7.77
C PHE A 121 -3.39 -12.94 8.29
N VAL A 122 -2.97 -12.08 9.24
CA VAL A 122 -1.66 -12.21 9.90
C VAL A 122 -1.54 -13.53 10.66
N ALA A 123 -2.59 -13.98 11.36
CA ALA A 123 -2.61 -15.28 12.02
C ALA A 123 -2.51 -16.44 11.00
N PHE A 124 -3.17 -16.34 9.85
CA PHE A 124 -3.11 -17.32 8.77
C PHE A 124 -1.73 -17.40 8.13
N LEU A 125 -0.99 -16.29 8.06
CA LEU A 125 0.42 -16.32 7.65
C LEU A 125 1.31 -17.19 8.54
N ALA A 126 0.92 -17.43 9.80
CA ALA A 126 1.66 -18.30 10.73
C ALA A 126 1.32 -19.78 10.58
N ARG A 127 0.36 -20.15 9.72
CA ARG A 127 -0.10 -21.53 9.55
C ARG A 127 0.70 -22.30 8.51
N ASP A 128 1.90 -22.71 8.89
CA ASP A 128 2.78 -23.52 8.04
C ASP A 128 2.17 -24.90 7.69
N ASP A 129 1.18 -25.36 8.47
CA ASP A 129 0.41 -26.58 8.19
C ASP A 129 -0.64 -26.43 7.09
N PHE A 130 -0.87 -25.21 6.58
CA PHE A 130 -1.91 -24.93 5.60
C PHE A 130 -1.46 -23.92 4.52
N PRO A 131 -0.56 -24.32 3.60
CA PRO A 131 0.05 -23.40 2.62
C PRO A 131 -0.93 -22.68 1.70
N GLN A 132 -2.06 -23.31 1.34
CA GLN A 132 -3.11 -22.68 0.53
C GLN A 132 -3.74 -21.48 1.23
N LEU A 133 -4.03 -21.60 2.53
CA LEU A 133 -4.57 -20.51 3.33
C LEU A 133 -3.52 -19.41 3.55
N GLN A 134 -2.27 -19.80 3.80
CA GLN A 134 -1.15 -18.88 3.94
C GLN A 134 -0.95 -18.05 2.66
N LEU A 135 -1.06 -18.67 1.48
CA LEU A 135 -0.97 -17.99 0.18
C LEU A 135 -2.11 -16.98 -0.03
N GLU A 136 -3.37 -17.41 0.18
CA GLU A 136 -4.53 -16.52 0.01
C GLU A 136 -4.50 -15.35 1.00
N ALA A 137 -4.07 -15.59 2.25
CA ALA A 137 -3.89 -14.54 3.26
C ALA A 137 -2.77 -13.55 2.87
N ALA A 138 -1.63 -14.06 2.39
CA ALA A 138 -0.52 -13.22 1.91
C ALA A 138 -0.97 -12.36 0.73
N TRP A 139 -1.70 -12.93 -0.23
CA TRP A 139 -2.20 -12.21 -1.38
C TRP A 139 -3.23 -11.14 -1.00
N ALA A 140 -4.15 -11.44 -0.06
CA ALA A 140 -5.07 -10.45 0.49
C ALA A 140 -4.32 -9.26 1.11
N LEU A 141 -3.26 -9.52 1.89
CA LEU A 141 -2.42 -8.48 2.48
C LEU A 141 -1.64 -7.67 1.43
N THR A 142 -1.15 -8.30 0.35
CA THR A 142 -0.54 -7.60 -0.79
C THR A 142 -1.51 -6.56 -1.37
N ILE A 143 -2.78 -6.95 -1.59
CA ILE A 143 -3.81 -6.06 -2.15
C ILE A 143 -4.11 -4.92 -1.18
N ILE A 144 -4.27 -5.22 0.12
CA ILE A 144 -4.52 -4.20 1.14
C ILE A 144 -3.37 -3.18 1.20
N ALA A 145 -2.12 -3.64 1.29
CA ALA A 145 -0.93 -2.80 1.35
C ALA A 145 -0.66 -2.01 0.06
N SER A 146 -1.29 -2.39 -1.07
CA SER A 146 -1.21 -1.62 -2.32
C SER A 146 -2.13 -0.39 -2.35
N GLY A 147 -3.03 -0.27 -1.37
CA GLY A 147 -4.06 0.77 -1.29
C GLY A 147 -3.56 2.13 -0.76
N THR A 148 -4.29 2.68 0.21
CA THR A 148 -3.96 3.94 0.87
C THR A 148 -2.92 3.72 1.98
N SER A 149 -2.22 4.77 2.40
CA SER A 149 -1.30 4.68 3.55
C SER A 149 -2.00 4.28 4.84
N GLU A 150 -3.30 4.57 4.97
CA GLU A 150 -4.11 4.11 6.11
C GLU A 150 -4.29 2.58 6.09
N ASN A 151 -4.53 1.98 4.91
CA ASN A 151 -4.56 0.52 4.75
C ASN A 151 -3.20 -0.11 5.06
N THR A 152 -2.11 0.49 4.56
CA THR A 152 -0.75 0.04 4.87
C THR A 152 -0.49 0.09 6.37
N LYS A 153 -0.88 1.17 7.04
CA LYS A 153 -0.74 1.35 8.49
C LYS A 153 -1.49 0.25 9.26
N VAL A 154 -2.71 -0.10 8.84
CA VAL A 154 -3.46 -1.19 9.47
C VAL A 154 -2.69 -2.51 9.39
N VAL A 155 -2.05 -2.82 8.26
CA VAL A 155 -1.23 -4.02 8.08
C VAL A 155 0.01 -3.99 8.98
N THR A 156 0.70 -2.86 9.07
CA THR A 156 1.89 -2.73 9.93
C THR A 156 1.54 -2.80 11.42
N ASP A 157 0.49 -2.10 11.86
CA ASP A 157 0.06 -2.01 13.26
C ASP A 157 -0.47 -3.35 13.80
N ARG A 158 -0.81 -4.30 12.92
CA ARG A 158 -1.22 -5.67 13.28
C ARG A 158 -0.07 -6.69 13.24
N GLY A 159 1.18 -6.23 13.09
CA GLY A 159 2.35 -7.09 13.24
C GLY A 159 2.61 -8.01 12.04
N ALA A 160 2.18 -7.63 10.83
CA ALA A 160 2.41 -8.44 9.64
C ALA A 160 3.91 -8.56 9.27
N ILE A 161 4.71 -7.51 9.50
CA ILE A 161 6.11 -7.43 9.02
C ILE A 161 6.98 -8.59 9.52
N PRO A 162 7.09 -8.89 10.83
CA PRO A 162 7.90 -10.02 11.30
C PRO A 162 7.51 -11.36 10.64
N VAL A 163 6.21 -11.59 10.46
CA VAL A 163 5.70 -12.83 9.86
C VAL A 163 6.06 -12.89 8.38
N LEU A 164 5.86 -11.80 7.63
CA LEU A 164 6.24 -11.70 6.22
C LEU A 164 7.74 -11.89 6.01
N VAL A 165 8.58 -11.33 6.89
CA VAL A 165 10.05 -11.51 6.83
C VAL A 165 10.41 -12.99 7.01
N ARG A 166 9.77 -13.70 7.96
CA ARG A 166 9.95 -15.16 8.10
C ARG A 166 9.52 -15.91 6.84
N LEU A 167 8.45 -15.47 6.17
CA LEU A 167 7.97 -16.11 4.95
C LEU A 167 8.88 -15.91 3.73
N LEU A 168 9.86 -14.98 3.78
CA LEU A 168 10.89 -14.87 2.75
C LEU A 168 11.76 -16.14 2.66
N THR A 169 11.79 -16.98 3.69
CA THR A 169 12.50 -18.27 3.65
C THR A 169 11.54 -19.47 3.51
N SER A 170 10.29 -19.25 3.08
CA SER A 170 9.34 -20.34 2.85
C SER A 170 9.79 -21.27 1.74
N ALA A 171 9.54 -22.57 1.90
CA ALA A 171 9.82 -23.57 0.86
C ALA A 171 8.89 -23.41 -0.36
N ALA A 172 7.76 -22.72 -0.21
CA ALA A 172 6.80 -22.48 -1.29
C ALA A 172 7.11 -21.15 -2.00
N ASP A 173 7.42 -21.23 -3.30
CA ASP A 173 7.79 -20.08 -4.13
C ASP A 173 6.70 -19.01 -4.17
N ASP A 174 5.44 -19.42 -4.36
CA ASP A 174 4.30 -18.50 -4.42
C ASP A 174 4.12 -17.71 -3.11
N ILE A 175 4.38 -18.35 -1.96
CA ILE A 175 4.29 -17.70 -0.65
C ILE A 175 5.45 -16.72 -0.46
N ARG A 176 6.67 -17.08 -0.88
CA ARG A 176 7.82 -16.14 -0.88
C ARG A 176 7.52 -14.95 -1.77
N GLU A 177 6.99 -15.16 -2.96
CA GLU A 177 6.66 -14.10 -3.91
C GLU A 177 5.64 -13.12 -3.30
N GLN A 178 4.55 -13.62 -2.70
CA GLN A 178 3.59 -12.75 -2.02
C GLN A 178 4.19 -12.02 -0.82
N ALA A 179 5.08 -12.66 -0.06
CA ALA A 179 5.77 -12.00 1.05
C ALA A 179 6.66 -10.84 0.56
N VAL A 180 7.42 -11.04 -0.51
CA VAL A 180 8.24 -10.00 -1.14
C VAL A 180 7.37 -8.84 -1.66
N LEU A 181 6.28 -9.15 -2.36
CA LEU A 181 5.36 -8.13 -2.88
C LEU A 181 4.72 -7.31 -1.76
N THR A 182 4.26 -7.98 -0.69
CA THR A 182 3.66 -7.30 0.46
C THR A 182 4.67 -6.39 1.15
N LEU A 183 5.88 -6.88 1.44
CA LEU A 183 6.94 -6.07 2.06
C LEU A 183 7.36 -4.90 1.16
N GLY A 184 7.42 -5.10 -0.15
CA GLY A 184 7.71 -4.05 -1.12
C GLY A 184 6.62 -2.97 -1.22
N ASN A 185 5.35 -3.35 -1.04
CA ASN A 185 4.24 -2.40 -0.93
C ASN A 185 4.34 -1.58 0.37
N ILE A 186 4.59 -2.23 1.50
CA ILE A 186 4.77 -1.57 2.81
C ILE A 186 5.96 -0.61 2.77
N ALA A 187 7.16 -1.10 2.45
CA ALA A 187 8.38 -0.28 2.40
C ALA A 187 8.28 0.86 1.38
N GLY A 188 7.45 0.68 0.35
CA GLY A 188 7.20 1.66 -0.68
C GLY A 188 6.11 2.69 -0.36
N ASP A 189 5.48 2.64 0.82
CA ASP A 189 4.46 3.59 1.25
C ASP A 189 5.08 4.87 1.85
N SER A 190 6.06 4.72 2.75
CA SER A 190 6.75 5.84 3.40
C SER A 190 8.17 5.47 3.84
N LEU A 191 9.00 6.47 4.13
CA LEU A 191 10.35 6.24 4.69
C LEU A 191 10.28 5.51 6.04
N GLU A 192 9.33 5.86 6.89
CA GLU A 192 9.10 5.18 8.18
C GLU A 192 8.76 3.70 7.98
N CYS A 193 7.90 3.37 7.01
CA CYS A 193 7.59 1.97 6.70
C CYS A 193 8.81 1.23 6.12
N CYS A 194 9.64 1.90 5.31
CA CYS A 194 10.88 1.33 4.80
C CYS A 194 11.85 0.99 5.94
N ASP A 195 12.10 1.95 6.84
CA ASP A 195 12.97 1.77 8.00
C ASP A 195 12.42 0.68 8.94
N LEU A 196 11.09 0.60 9.09
CA LEU A 196 10.44 -0.45 9.87
C LEU A 196 10.67 -1.85 9.27
N VAL A 197 10.52 -2.01 7.95
CA VAL A 197 10.79 -3.27 7.25
C VAL A 197 12.27 -3.66 7.37
N LEU A 198 13.18 -2.71 7.19
CA LEU A 198 14.63 -2.94 7.36
C LEU A 198 14.99 -3.28 8.82
N GLY A 199 14.36 -2.62 9.79
CA GLY A 199 14.55 -2.86 11.22
C GLY A 199 14.15 -4.27 11.67
N HIS A 200 13.24 -4.93 10.93
CA HIS A 200 12.88 -6.33 11.14
C HIS A 200 13.82 -7.33 10.43
N GLY A 201 14.90 -6.85 9.81
CA GLY A 201 15.91 -7.72 9.20
C GLY A 201 15.52 -8.29 7.83
N ALA A 202 14.60 -7.65 7.11
CA ALA A 202 14.10 -8.14 5.81
C ALA A 202 15.18 -8.27 4.72
N LEU A 203 16.28 -7.53 4.83
CA LEU A 203 17.29 -7.43 3.76
C LEU A 203 18.02 -8.74 3.51
N MET A 204 18.46 -9.45 4.55
CA MET A 204 19.26 -10.66 4.38
C MET A 204 18.44 -11.81 3.77
N PRO A 205 17.21 -12.13 4.25
CA PRO A 205 16.38 -13.15 3.63
C PRO A 205 15.95 -12.81 2.20
N LEU A 206 15.87 -11.52 1.84
CA LEU A 206 15.48 -11.08 0.50
C LEU A 206 16.59 -11.30 -0.55
N LEU A 207 17.86 -11.35 -0.11
CA LEU A 207 19.03 -11.51 -0.99
C LEU A 207 19.52 -12.96 -1.12
N ALA A 208 18.99 -13.87 -0.28
CA ALA A 208 19.38 -15.28 -0.23
C ALA A 208 18.77 -16.08 -1.39
#